data_AF-A0A3N5W5T0-F1
#
_entry.id   AF-A0A3N5W5T0-F1
#
_cell.length_a   1.000
_cell.length_b   1.000
_cell.length_c   1.000
_cell.angle_alpha   90.00
_cell.angle_beta   90.00
_cell.angle_gamma   90.00
#
_symmetry.space_group_name_H-M   'P 1'
#
loop_
_entity.id
_entity.type
_entity.pdbx_description
1 polymer ?
#
loop_
_entity_poly.entity_id
_entity_poly.type
_entity_poly.pdbx_seq_one_letter_code
_entity_poly.pdbx_strand_id
1 'polypeptide(L)'
;TFGLASPLVSRGWAAVKTGTSKDMRDNWCVGYSDRYTVGVWVGNFNGDSMGDVSGVSGAAPVWLEVMNFLHTFSPGRRPKRPAGVESARARFDSEQEPEREEIFIAGTAKPRLRLKGGESERPRLVYPARGTIIALDPDIPPERQRVHLQVAGAGGSLLIRLDQEDLRASPEGALWQPRGGRHVALLVDGAGAELDRVEFEVRGKLGPSR
;
A
#
# COMPACT_ATOMS: atom_id res chain seq x y z
N THR A 1 -9.83 -7.72 -13.18
CA THR A 1 -9.36 -7.08 -14.43
C THR A 1 -8.87 -5.69 -14.09
N PHE A 2 -7.79 -5.20 -14.69
CA PHE A 2 -7.16 -3.93 -14.32
C PHE A 2 -7.96 -2.67 -14.73
N GLY A 3 -9.29 -2.74 -14.79
CA GLY A 3 -10.11 -1.71 -15.44
C GLY A 3 -10.00 -1.78 -16.97
N LEU A 4 -10.96 -1.15 -17.66
CA LEU A 4 -11.09 -1.24 -19.13
C LEU A 4 -10.01 -0.44 -19.90
N ALA A 5 -9.25 0.41 -19.21
CA ALA A 5 -8.23 1.29 -19.80
C ALA A 5 -6.80 1.03 -19.28
N SER A 6 -6.53 -0.16 -18.74
CA SER A 6 -5.20 -0.42 -18.18
C SER A 6 -4.15 -0.72 -19.25
N PRO A 7 -2.92 -0.20 -19.09
CA PRO A 7 -1.77 -0.54 -19.94
C PRO A 7 -1.32 -2.00 -19.80
N LEU A 8 -2.04 -2.84 -19.04
CA LEU A 8 -1.77 -4.25 -18.83
C LEU A 8 -2.81 -5.17 -19.50
N VAL A 9 -3.70 -4.61 -20.33
CA VAL A 9 -4.66 -5.39 -21.11
C VAL A 9 -3.96 -6.04 -22.30
N SER A 10 -3.77 -7.36 -22.25
CA SER A 10 -3.17 -8.15 -23.34
C SER A 10 -4.23 -8.81 -24.24
N ARG A 11 -3.82 -9.29 -25.42
CA ARG A 11 -4.70 -9.98 -26.39
C ARG A 11 -5.34 -11.30 -25.90
N GLY A 12 -4.84 -11.86 -24.79
CA GLY A 12 -5.37 -13.09 -24.21
C GLY A 12 -5.33 -13.04 -22.68
N TRP A 13 -5.59 -14.19 -22.05
CA TRP A 13 -5.42 -14.28 -20.62
C TRP A 13 -3.93 -14.23 -20.25
N ALA A 14 -3.60 -13.29 -19.37
CA ALA A 14 -2.32 -13.22 -18.68
C ALA A 14 -2.57 -12.69 -17.26
N ALA A 15 -1.71 -13.08 -16.32
CA ALA A 15 -1.62 -12.49 -15.01
C ALA A 15 -0.29 -11.75 -14.90
N VAL A 16 -0.31 -10.56 -14.28
CA VAL A 16 0.84 -9.65 -14.29
C VAL A 16 0.91 -8.84 -13.02
N LYS A 17 2.13 -8.52 -12.61
CA LYS A 17 2.42 -7.67 -11.47
C LYS A 17 3.56 -6.71 -11.81
N THR A 18 3.36 -5.44 -11.49
CA THR A 18 4.40 -4.41 -11.56
C THR A 18 5.11 -4.23 -10.22
N GLY A 19 6.34 -3.73 -10.26
CA GLY A 19 7.12 -3.33 -9.10
C GLY A 19 7.95 -2.09 -9.42
N THR A 20 8.11 -1.22 -8.41
CA THR A 20 8.97 -0.03 -8.47
C THR A 20 9.82 -0.04 -7.21
N SER A 21 11.15 0.03 -7.32
CA SER A 21 12.02 0.13 -6.14
C SER A 21 11.98 1.54 -5.54
N LYS A 22 12.53 1.69 -4.33
CA LYS A 22 12.65 2.99 -3.67
C LYS A 22 13.46 3.95 -4.57
N ASP A 23 13.02 5.20 -4.61
CA ASP A 23 13.63 6.27 -5.43
C ASP A 23 13.58 6.00 -6.94
N MET A 24 12.70 5.09 -7.40
CA MET A 24 12.47 4.80 -8.82
C MET A 24 13.73 4.36 -9.58
N ARG A 25 14.59 3.58 -8.93
CA ARG A 25 15.84 3.05 -9.53
C ARG A 25 15.62 1.84 -10.41
N ASP A 26 14.63 1.03 -10.06
CA ASP A 26 14.27 -0.20 -10.75
C ASP A 26 12.78 -0.25 -11.02
N ASN A 27 12.45 -0.56 -12.27
CA ASN A 27 11.10 -0.82 -12.70
C ASN A 27 11.01 -2.28 -13.16
N TRP A 28 10.07 -3.01 -12.59
CA TRP A 28 9.83 -4.42 -12.90
C TRP A 28 8.41 -4.62 -13.42
N CYS A 29 8.27 -5.49 -14.41
CA CYS A 29 7.00 -6.05 -14.80
C CYS A 29 7.18 -7.55 -15.05
N VAL A 30 6.50 -8.36 -14.25
CA VAL A 30 6.58 -9.82 -14.36
C VAL A 30 5.17 -10.37 -14.51
N GLY A 31 5.00 -11.25 -15.48
CA GLY A 31 3.71 -11.87 -15.74
C GLY A 31 3.83 -13.18 -16.49
N TYR A 32 2.72 -13.90 -16.54
CA TYR A 32 2.65 -15.23 -17.13
C TYR A 32 1.32 -15.48 -17.84
N SER A 33 1.34 -16.41 -18.78
CA SER A 33 0.17 -17.03 -19.43
C SER A 33 0.21 -18.55 -19.25
N ASP A 34 -0.66 -19.28 -19.96
CA ASP A 34 -0.63 -20.75 -19.99
C ASP A 34 0.64 -21.32 -20.65
N ARG A 35 1.44 -20.50 -21.35
CA ARG A 35 2.61 -20.95 -22.12
C ARG A 35 3.91 -20.23 -21.81
N TYR A 36 3.86 -18.97 -21.39
CA TYR A 36 5.04 -18.13 -21.24
C TYR A 36 5.09 -17.48 -19.86
N THR A 37 6.30 -17.29 -19.36
CA THR A 37 6.59 -16.40 -18.23
C THR A 37 7.59 -15.38 -18.72
N VAL A 38 7.28 -14.10 -18.55
CA VAL A 38 8.10 -12.98 -19.02
C VAL A 38 8.35 -12.05 -17.85
N GLY A 39 9.63 -11.77 -17.59
CA GLY A 39 10.07 -10.75 -16.65
C GLY A 39 10.82 -9.66 -17.41
N VAL A 40 10.45 -8.41 -17.16
CA VAL A 40 11.12 -7.24 -17.71
C VAL A 40 11.63 -6.39 -16.56
N TRP A 41 12.90 -6.00 -16.66
CA TRP A 41 13.51 -4.98 -15.82
C TRP A 41 13.92 -3.80 -16.70
N VAL A 42 13.73 -2.60 -16.17
CA VAL A 42 14.23 -1.34 -16.74
C VAL A 42 14.86 -0.56 -15.58
N GLY A 43 16.09 -0.10 -15.77
CA GLY A 43 16.85 0.68 -14.79
C GLY A 43 18.16 1.19 -15.38
N ASN A 44 18.78 2.15 -14.69
CA ASN A 44 20.11 2.61 -15.05
C ASN A 44 21.15 1.65 -14.45
N PHE A 45 22.11 1.18 -15.25
CA PHE A 45 23.15 0.24 -14.78
C PHE A 45 24.03 0.80 -13.64
N ASN A 46 24.13 2.12 -13.54
CA ASN A 46 24.85 2.81 -12.46
C ASN A 46 24.02 2.97 -11.17
N GLY A 47 22.74 2.56 -11.19
CA GLY A 47 21.84 2.64 -10.04
C GLY A 47 21.20 4.01 -9.80
N ASP A 48 21.39 4.97 -10.71
CA ASP A 48 20.76 6.28 -10.61
C ASP A 48 19.24 6.17 -10.78
N SER A 49 18.49 7.07 -10.14
CA SER A 49 17.04 7.18 -10.33
C SER A 49 16.70 7.46 -11.79
N MET A 50 15.64 6.83 -12.31
CA MET A 50 15.15 7.13 -13.66
C MET A 50 14.31 8.41 -13.71
N GLY A 51 13.79 8.91 -12.57
CA GLY A 51 12.91 10.09 -12.47
C GLY A 51 11.55 9.92 -13.17
N ASP A 52 10.44 10.08 -12.45
CA ASP A 52 9.06 10.02 -13.00
C ASP A 52 8.68 8.72 -13.77
N VAL A 53 9.50 7.66 -13.68
CA VAL A 53 9.20 6.34 -14.27
C VAL A 53 8.84 5.33 -13.19
N SER A 54 7.65 4.74 -13.29
CA SER A 54 7.17 3.66 -12.43
C SER A 54 7.16 2.32 -13.17
N GLY A 55 6.92 1.20 -12.47
CA GLY A 55 6.77 -0.11 -13.11
C GLY A 55 5.72 -0.15 -14.22
N VAL A 56 4.67 0.70 -14.14
CA VAL A 56 3.60 0.79 -15.15
C VAL A 56 4.01 1.61 -16.38
N SER A 57 4.90 2.60 -16.24
CA SER A 57 5.38 3.43 -17.36
C SER A 57 6.74 2.99 -17.91
N GLY A 58 7.51 2.19 -17.17
CA GLY A 58 8.83 1.68 -17.57
C GLY A 58 8.79 0.26 -18.13
N ALA A 59 8.70 -0.75 -17.26
CA ALA A 59 8.82 -2.16 -17.66
C ALA A 59 7.52 -2.75 -18.25
N ALA A 60 6.36 -2.23 -17.87
CA ALA A 60 5.07 -2.78 -18.30
C ALA A 60 4.78 -2.69 -19.82
N PRO A 61 5.07 -1.58 -20.53
CA PRO A 61 4.86 -1.49 -21.97
C PRO A 61 5.67 -2.53 -22.75
N VAL A 62 6.96 -2.71 -22.39
CA VAL A 62 7.84 -3.71 -23.00
C VAL A 62 7.31 -5.13 -22.73
N TRP A 63 6.88 -5.42 -21.50
CA TRP A 63 6.27 -6.70 -21.17
C TRP A 63 5.02 -6.99 -22.01
N LEU A 64 4.16 -5.98 -22.19
CA LEU A 64 2.93 -6.10 -22.97
C LEU A 64 3.22 -6.38 -24.45
N GLU A 65 4.18 -5.68 -25.05
CA GLU A 65 4.60 -5.90 -26.44
C GLU A 65 5.13 -7.32 -26.65
N VAL A 66 6.00 -7.80 -25.77
CA VAL A 66 6.54 -9.16 -25.82
C VAL A 66 5.42 -10.19 -25.69
N MET A 67 4.52 -10.05 -24.72
CA MET A 67 3.40 -10.97 -24.55
C MET A 67 2.45 -10.96 -25.76
N ASN A 68 2.15 -9.79 -26.32
CA ASN A 68 1.32 -9.67 -27.52
C ASN A 68 1.99 -10.34 -28.74
N PHE A 69 3.30 -10.18 -28.89
CA PHE A 69 4.08 -10.84 -29.94
C PHE A 69 4.04 -12.37 -29.78
N LEU A 70 4.35 -12.89 -28.58
CA LEU A 70 4.35 -14.32 -28.29
C LEU A 70 2.97 -14.98 -28.48
N HIS A 71 1.90 -14.21 -28.32
CA HIS A 71 0.52 -14.66 -28.49
C HIS A 71 -0.12 -14.32 -29.85
N THR A 72 0.66 -13.85 -30.84
CA THR A 72 0.15 -13.42 -32.16
C THR A 72 -0.77 -14.46 -32.82
N PHE A 73 -0.37 -15.73 -32.79
CA PHE A 73 -1.12 -16.83 -33.46
C PHE A 73 -1.85 -17.76 -32.48
N SER A 74 -1.68 -17.54 -31.16
CA SER A 74 -2.25 -18.41 -30.13
C SER A 74 -2.50 -17.57 -28.87
N PRO A 75 -3.69 -16.96 -28.72
CA PRO A 75 -4.03 -16.18 -27.53
C PRO A 75 -3.86 -17.01 -26.25
N GLY A 76 -3.44 -16.35 -25.16
CA GLY A 76 -3.31 -16.97 -23.85
C GLY A 76 -4.65 -17.47 -23.32
N ARG A 77 -4.67 -18.68 -22.77
CA ARG A 77 -5.89 -19.30 -22.24
C ARG A 77 -5.98 -19.15 -20.73
N ARG A 78 -7.17 -18.84 -20.23
CA ARG A 78 -7.43 -18.81 -18.79
C ARG A 78 -7.29 -20.22 -18.22
N PRO A 79 -6.55 -20.41 -17.11
CA PRO A 79 -6.45 -21.71 -16.48
C PRO A 79 -7.83 -22.18 -15.99
N LYS A 80 -8.04 -23.49 -16.04
CA LYS A 80 -9.23 -24.11 -15.43
C LYS A 80 -9.20 -23.87 -13.92
N ARG A 81 -10.37 -23.63 -13.34
CA ARG A 81 -10.49 -23.49 -11.89
C ARG A 81 -10.08 -24.82 -11.23
N PRO A 82 -9.14 -24.81 -10.27
CA PRO A 82 -8.77 -26.02 -9.53
C PRO A 82 -9.95 -26.58 -8.72
N ALA A 83 -9.89 -27.87 -8.38
CA ALA A 83 -10.77 -28.44 -7.38
C ALA A 83 -10.54 -27.77 -6.01
N GLY A 84 -11.58 -27.69 -5.18
CA GLY A 84 -11.50 -27.01 -3.88
C GLY A 84 -11.47 -25.49 -3.96
N VAL A 85 -11.88 -24.90 -5.10
CA VAL A 85 -12.07 -23.46 -5.27
C VAL A 85 -13.52 -23.18 -5.65
N GLU A 86 -14.19 -22.32 -4.91
CA GLU A 86 -15.60 -21.96 -5.09
C GLU A 86 -15.79 -20.48 -5.47
N SER A 87 -16.93 -20.17 -6.09
CA SER A 87 -17.38 -18.79 -6.25
C SER A 87 -18.42 -18.49 -5.18
N ALA A 88 -18.31 -17.34 -4.53
CA ALA A 88 -19.38 -16.83 -3.68
C ALA A 88 -19.64 -15.34 -3.98
N ARG A 89 -20.89 -14.91 -3.83
CA ARG A 89 -21.25 -13.50 -3.93
C ARG A 89 -20.80 -12.80 -2.64
N ALA A 90 -19.81 -11.93 -2.77
CA ALA A 90 -19.30 -11.11 -1.69
C ALA A 90 -20.12 -9.81 -1.61
N ARG A 91 -20.71 -9.58 -0.43
CA ARG A 91 -21.38 -8.34 -0.05
C ARG A 91 -20.54 -7.61 0.98
N PHE A 92 -20.33 -6.33 0.78
CA PHE A 92 -19.64 -5.47 1.73
C PHE A 92 -20.67 -4.81 2.65
N ASP A 93 -20.38 -4.75 3.94
CA ASP A 93 -21.31 -4.16 4.92
C ASP A 93 -21.44 -2.62 4.76
N SER A 94 -20.47 -1.96 4.12
CA SER A 94 -20.58 -0.54 3.74
C SER A 94 -21.02 -0.39 2.29
N GLU A 95 -21.78 0.69 2.00
CA GLU A 95 -22.22 1.03 0.63
C GLU A 95 -21.07 1.47 -0.31
N GLN A 96 -19.83 1.47 0.18
CA GLN A 96 -18.66 1.97 -0.55
C GLN A 96 -18.20 1.03 -1.66
N GLU A 97 -18.51 -0.27 -1.56
CA GLU A 97 -18.05 -1.28 -2.51
C GLU A 97 -19.25 -2.11 -3.04
N PRO A 98 -19.43 -2.20 -4.37
CA PRO A 98 -20.53 -2.96 -4.94
C PRO A 98 -20.36 -4.46 -4.71
N GLU A 99 -21.49 -5.16 -4.59
CA GLU A 99 -21.51 -6.62 -4.55
C GLU A 99 -20.88 -7.21 -5.81
N ARG A 100 -20.06 -8.26 -5.63
CA ARG A 100 -19.39 -8.93 -6.73
C ARG A 100 -19.19 -10.41 -6.46
N GLU A 101 -18.99 -11.16 -7.54
CA GLU A 101 -18.58 -12.56 -7.43
C GLU A 101 -17.09 -12.60 -7.11
N GLU A 102 -16.72 -13.32 -6.05
CA GLU A 102 -15.34 -13.52 -5.63
C GLU A 102 -15.01 -15.02 -5.55
N ILE A 103 -13.72 -15.31 -5.62
CA ILE A 103 -13.19 -16.68 -5.64
C ILE A 103 -12.59 -17.01 -4.28
N PHE A 104 -12.98 -18.15 -3.71
CA PHE A 104 -12.55 -18.61 -2.39
C PHE A 104 -12.01 -20.04 -2.45
N ILE A 105 -11.18 -20.39 -1.47
CA ILE A 105 -10.93 -21.80 -1.16
C ILE A 105 -12.24 -22.38 -0.60
N ALA A 106 -12.61 -23.58 -1.01
CA ALA A 106 -13.84 -24.23 -0.59
C ALA A 106 -13.93 -24.31 0.94
N GLY A 107 -15.04 -23.85 1.50
CA GLY A 107 -15.26 -23.79 2.95
C GLY A 107 -14.64 -22.57 3.64
N THR A 108 -13.95 -21.69 2.91
CA THR A 108 -13.43 -20.42 3.45
C THR A 108 -14.23 -19.20 2.99
N ALA A 109 -15.32 -19.38 2.23
CA ALA A 109 -16.09 -18.27 1.72
C ALA A 109 -16.62 -17.38 2.84
N LYS A 110 -16.41 -16.07 2.68
CA LYS A 110 -16.98 -15.02 3.53
C LYS A 110 -17.92 -14.17 2.68
N PRO A 111 -19.20 -14.56 2.53
CA PRO A 111 -20.15 -13.85 1.67
C PRO A 111 -20.53 -12.48 2.22
N ARG A 112 -20.24 -12.20 3.50
CA ARG A 112 -20.28 -10.85 4.08
C ARG A 112 -18.89 -10.42 4.50
N LEU A 113 -18.38 -9.39 3.85
CA LEU A 113 -17.09 -8.77 4.14
C LEU A 113 -17.33 -7.45 4.88
N ARG A 114 -16.90 -7.40 6.13
CA ARG A 114 -16.75 -6.12 6.83
C ARG A 114 -15.47 -5.47 6.36
N LEU A 115 -15.59 -4.42 5.56
CA LEU A 115 -14.47 -3.50 5.38
C LEU A 115 -14.18 -2.90 6.76
N LYS A 116 -12.91 -2.91 7.15
CA LYS A 116 -12.49 -2.33 8.42
C LYS A 116 -12.57 -0.81 8.27
N GLY A 117 -13.78 -0.28 8.44
CA GLY A 117 -14.10 1.13 8.23
C GLY A 117 -15.31 1.55 9.04
N GLY A 118 -15.06 2.18 10.19
CA GLY A 118 -15.82 3.38 10.58
C GLY A 118 -16.88 3.30 11.68
N GLU A 119 -17.24 2.16 12.26
CA GLU A 119 -18.27 2.12 13.31
C GLU A 119 -17.76 1.54 14.64
N SER A 120 -17.64 2.43 15.63
CA SER A 120 -17.45 2.17 17.07
C SER A 120 -16.21 1.39 17.53
N GLU A 121 -15.07 1.50 16.85
CA GLU A 121 -13.80 1.15 17.50
C GLU A 121 -13.35 2.32 18.40
N ARG A 122 -12.97 2.00 19.65
CA ARG A 122 -12.36 2.96 20.58
C ARG A 122 -11.22 3.71 19.86
N PRO A 123 -11.10 5.04 20.00
CA PRO A 123 -10.03 5.81 19.37
C PRO A 123 -8.66 5.20 19.70
N ARG A 124 -7.83 5.01 18.68
CA ARG A 124 -6.47 4.44 18.84
C ARG A 124 -5.49 4.98 17.80
N LEU A 125 -4.20 4.90 18.11
CA LEU A 125 -3.12 5.18 17.16
C LEU A 125 -2.95 3.99 16.21
N VAL A 126 -3.10 4.24 14.91
CA VAL A 126 -2.91 3.24 13.84
C VAL A 126 -1.47 3.24 13.36
N TYR A 127 -0.89 4.43 13.24
CA TYR A 127 0.50 4.60 12.85
C TYR A 127 1.13 5.78 13.59
N PRO A 128 2.35 5.64 14.11
CA PRO A 128 3.15 4.41 14.21
C PRO A 128 2.41 3.32 15.01
N ALA A 129 2.68 2.06 14.71
CA ALA A 129 2.22 0.94 15.51
C ALA A 129 3.28 0.62 16.58
N ARG A 130 2.92 -0.18 17.60
CA ARG A 130 3.87 -0.60 18.63
C ARG A 130 5.06 -1.32 18.00
N GLY A 131 6.27 -0.84 18.33
CA GLY A 131 7.52 -1.40 17.81
C GLY A 131 7.88 -0.98 16.39
N THR A 132 7.15 -0.03 15.79
CA THR A 132 7.53 0.55 14.49
C THR A 132 8.94 1.15 14.57
N ILE A 133 9.74 0.92 13.53
CA ILE A 133 11.03 1.56 13.32
C ILE A 133 10.89 2.46 12.08
N ILE A 134 11.09 3.76 12.24
CA ILE A 134 11.11 4.75 11.17
C ILE A 134 12.56 5.05 10.85
N ALA A 135 12.99 4.94 9.59
CA ALA A 135 14.34 5.28 9.18
C ALA A 135 14.34 6.63 8.45
N LEU A 136 15.16 7.56 8.91
CA LEU A 136 15.41 8.84 8.26
C LEU A 136 16.49 8.71 7.21
N ASP A 137 16.23 9.31 6.07
CA ASP A 137 17.13 9.33 4.93
C ASP A 137 17.85 10.69 4.86
N PRO A 138 19.20 10.75 4.99
CA PRO A 138 19.92 12.02 4.98
C PRO A 138 19.85 12.75 3.62
N ASP A 139 19.52 12.05 2.54
CA ASP A 139 19.46 12.62 1.20
C ASP A 139 18.07 13.21 0.87
N ILE A 140 17.06 12.91 1.68
CA ILE A 140 15.71 13.46 1.51
C ILE A 140 15.57 14.73 2.36
N PRO A 141 15.12 15.87 1.79
CA PRO A 141 14.88 17.08 2.57
C PRO A 141 13.95 16.84 3.78
N PRO A 142 14.24 17.42 4.96
CA PRO A 142 13.48 17.16 6.18
C PRO A 142 11.96 17.34 6.04
N GLU A 143 11.53 18.36 5.30
CA GLU A 143 10.13 18.68 5.06
C GLU A 143 9.38 17.59 4.27
N ARG A 144 10.10 16.75 3.51
CA ARG A 144 9.55 15.60 2.78
C ARG A 144 9.59 14.31 3.58
N GLN A 145 10.11 14.35 4.81
CA GLN A 145 10.20 13.20 5.72
C GLN A 145 9.28 13.35 6.93
N ARG A 146 8.27 14.23 6.87
CA ARG A 146 7.26 14.34 7.92
C ARG A 146 6.49 13.04 8.04
N VAL A 147 6.32 12.60 9.28
CA VAL A 147 5.59 11.39 9.62
C VAL A 147 4.14 11.76 9.88
N HIS A 148 3.22 11.08 9.21
CA HIS A 148 1.81 11.22 9.48
C HIS A 148 1.39 10.26 10.60
N LEU A 149 1.12 10.80 11.79
CA LEU A 149 0.54 10.07 12.90
C LEU A 149 -0.95 9.84 12.61
N GLN A 150 -1.35 8.59 12.43
CA GLN A 150 -2.70 8.23 12.02
C GLN A 150 -3.50 7.71 13.21
N VAL A 151 -4.74 8.15 13.31
CA VAL A 151 -5.69 7.74 14.34
C VAL A 151 -6.88 7.06 13.65
N ALA A 152 -7.42 6.02 14.26
CA ALA A 152 -8.69 5.44 13.86
C ALA A 152 -9.67 5.42 15.03
N GLY A 153 -10.96 5.39 14.70
CA GLY A 153 -12.05 5.42 15.67
C GLY A 153 -12.69 6.80 15.76
N ALA A 154 -13.98 6.81 16.13
CA ALA A 154 -14.71 8.03 16.36
C ALA A 154 -14.61 8.42 17.85
N GLY A 155 -14.29 9.69 18.11
CA GLY A 155 -14.21 10.27 19.45
C GLY A 155 -14.43 11.78 19.36
N GLY A 156 -14.59 12.44 20.51
CA GLY A 156 -14.69 13.90 20.56
C GLY A 156 -13.38 14.58 20.15
N SER A 157 -13.06 15.73 20.74
CA SER A 157 -11.75 16.37 20.51
C SER A 157 -10.62 15.43 20.95
N LEU A 158 -9.85 14.90 19.99
CA LEU A 158 -8.69 14.06 20.24
C LEU A 158 -7.41 14.88 20.13
N LEU A 159 -6.40 14.53 20.93
CA LEU A 159 -5.07 15.13 20.87
C LEU A 159 -4.00 14.04 20.93
N ILE A 160 -2.93 14.21 20.15
CA ILE A 160 -1.78 13.30 20.18
C ILE A 160 -0.68 14.00 20.97
N ARG A 161 -0.33 13.45 22.13
CA ARG A 161 0.84 13.89 22.88
C ARG A 161 2.01 13.01 22.50
N LEU A 162 2.96 13.58 21.77
CA LEU A 162 4.17 12.88 21.35
C LEU A 162 5.34 13.34 22.21
N ASP A 163 5.84 12.44 23.06
CA ASP A 163 6.80 12.71 24.12
C ASP A 163 6.30 13.81 25.09
N GLN A 164 6.60 15.08 24.77
CA GLN A 164 6.16 16.27 25.51
C GLN A 164 5.51 17.34 24.62
N GLU A 165 5.31 17.04 23.34
CA GLU A 165 4.73 17.94 22.34
C GLU A 165 3.28 17.55 22.07
N ASP A 166 2.37 18.51 22.24
CA ASP A 166 0.94 18.32 21.98
C ASP A 166 0.62 18.66 20.53
N LEU A 167 0.32 17.62 19.75
CA LEU A 167 -0.07 17.72 18.34
C LEU A 167 -1.59 17.60 18.23
N ARG A 168 -2.22 18.65 17.69
CA ARG A 168 -3.67 18.63 17.46
C ARG A 168 -4.01 17.56 16.43
N ALA A 169 -4.79 16.55 16.84
CA ALA A 169 -5.26 15.53 15.93
C ALA A 169 -6.37 16.11 15.05
N SER A 170 -6.20 16.03 13.73
CA SER A 170 -7.30 16.19 12.78
C SER A 170 -7.96 14.82 12.52
N PRO A 171 -9.12 14.76 11.86
CA PRO A 171 -9.70 13.49 11.42
C PRO A 171 -8.76 12.64 10.55
N GLU A 172 -7.80 13.27 9.87
CA GLU A 172 -6.79 12.58 9.05
C GLU A 172 -5.55 12.16 9.86
N GLY A 173 -5.36 12.71 11.06
CA GLY A 173 -4.16 12.52 11.89
C GLY A 173 -3.42 13.82 12.20
N ALA A 174 -2.13 13.71 12.52
CA ALA A 174 -1.22 14.85 12.73
C ALA A 174 0.12 14.63 12.04
N LEU A 175 0.65 15.67 11.40
CA LEU A 175 1.97 15.61 10.75
C LEU A 175 3.06 16.07 11.71
N TRP A 176 4.03 15.20 11.97
CA TRP A 176 5.15 15.44 12.87
C TRP A 176 6.49 15.40 12.13
N GLN A 177 7.44 16.25 12.53
CA GLN A 177 8.81 16.19 12.04
C GLN A 177 9.61 15.20 12.89
N PRO A 178 9.99 14.02 12.37
CA PRO A 178 10.65 13.00 13.16
C PRO A 178 12.03 13.43 13.63
N ARG A 179 12.36 13.09 14.88
CA ARG A 179 13.70 13.24 15.46
C ARG A 179 14.27 11.85 15.71
N GLY A 180 15.58 11.66 15.60
CA GLY A 180 16.20 10.36 15.90
C GLY A 180 16.10 10.04 17.39
N GLY A 181 15.67 8.83 17.75
CA GLY A 181 15.50 8.42 19.13
C GLY A 181 14.35 7.43 19.35
N ARG A 182 14.09 7.11 20.62
CA ARG A 182 12.87 6.38 21.03
C ARG A 182 11.79 7.39 21.39
N HIS A 183 10.58 7.12 20.97
CA HIS A 183 9.44 8.02 21.12
C HIS A 183 8.23 7.30 21.70
N VAL A 184 7.41 8.05 22.44
CA VAL A 184 6.13 7.60 22.98
C VAL A 184 5.03 8.52 22.47
N ALA A 185 4.07 7.97 21.74
CA ALA A 185 2.86 8.67 21.33
C ALA A 185 1.69 8.23 22.22
N LEU A 186 1.02 9.21 22.82
CA LEU A 186 -0.23 9.03 23.58
C LEU A 186 -1.38 9.64 22.78
N LEU A 187 -2.46 8.89 22.66
CA LEU A 187 -3.74 9.44 22.22
C LEU A 187 -4.55 9.81 23.46
N VAL A 188 -4.95 11.08 23.57
CA VAL A 188 -5.76 11.57 24.69
C VAL A 188 -7.09 12.13 24.21
N ASP A 189 -8.11 12.02 25.06
CA ASP A 189 -9.41 12.66 24.82
C ASP A 189 -9.43 14.14 25.25
N GLY A 190 -10.58 14.80 25.04
CA GLY A 190 -10.77 16.21 25.39
C GLY A 190 -10.76 16.52 26.89
N ALA A 191 -10.88 15.50 27.74
CA ALA A 191 -10.72 15.61 29.20
C ALA A 191 -9.28 15.32 29.67
N GLY A 192 -8.39 14.95 28.74
CA GLY A 192 -7.00 14.60 29.02
C GLY A 192 -6.80 13.14 29.44
N ALA A 193 -7.80 12.28 29.31
CA ALA A 193 -7.66 10.86 29.61
C ALA A 193 -6.90 10.14 28.49
N GLU A 194 -5.96 9.26 28.86
CA GLU A 194 -5.22 8.42 27.93
C GLU A 194 -6.12 7.33 27.35
N LEU A 195 -6.27 7.35 26.03
CA LEU A 195 -7.05 6.37 25.26
C LEU A 195 -6.17 5.26 24.67
N ASP A 196 -4.94 5.59 24.28
CA ASP A 196 -3.98 4.65 23.70
C ASP A 196 -2.54 5.14 23.86
N ARG A 197 -1.58 4.19 23.84
CA ARG A 197 -0.15 4.44 23.98
C ARG A 197 0.69 3.54 23.09
N VAL A 198 1.52 4.18 22.27
CA VAL A 198 2.44 3.51 21.35
C VAL A 198 3.88 3.94 21.61
N GLU A 199 4.78 2.96 21.65
CA GLU A 199 6.23 3.18 21.69
C GLU A 199 6.84 2.76 20.36
N PHE A 200 7.71 3.61 19.81
CA PHE A 200 8.36 3.39 18.51
C PHE A 200 9.77 4.02 18.48
N GLU A 201 10.55 3.67 17.46
CA GLU A 201 11.93 4.13 17.30
C GLU A 201 12.11 4.85 15.95
N VAL A 202 12.87 5.94 15.96
CA VAL A 202 13.34 6.63 14.76
C VAL A 202 14.86 6.47 14.67
N ARG A 203 15.34 5.87 13.58
CA ARG A 203 16.76 5.67 13.28
C ARG A 203 17.25 6.66 12.24
N GLY A 204 18.51 7.08 12.37
CA GLY A 204 19.13 8.05 11.48
C GLY A 204 19.06 9.48 12.03
N LYS A 205 19.64 10.42 11.28
CA LYS A 205 19.62 11.86 11.58
C LYS A 205 19.10 12.58 10.34
N LEU A 206 18.24 13.58 10.53
CA LEU A 206 17.89 14.49 9.45
C LEU A 206 19.15 15.22 8.98
N GLY A 207 19.41 15.22 7.68
CA GLY A 207 20.42 16.08 7.07
C GLY A 207 20.03 17.56 7.22
N PRO A 208 20.99 18.49 7.08
CA PRO A 208 20.67 19.92 7.06
C PRO A 208 19.70 20.23 5.90
N SER A 209 18.74 21.12 6.14
CA SER A 209 17.93 21.71 5.07
C SER A 209 18.86 22.40 4.08
N ARG A 210 18.77 22.03 2.81
CA ARG A 210 19.43 22.71 1.69
C ARG A 210 18.52 23.80 1.14
#